data_AF-A0A9P8XR27-F1
#
_entry.id   AF-A0A9P8XR27-F1
#
_cell.length_a   1.000
_cell.length_b   1.000
_cell.length_c   1.000
_cell.angle_alpha   90.00
_cell.angle_beta   90.00
_cell.angle_gamma   90.00
#
_symmetry.space_group_name_H-M   'P 1'
#
loop_
_entity.id
_entity.type
_entity.pdbx_description
1 polymer ?
#
loop_
_entity_poly.entity_id
_entity_poly.type
_entity_poly.pdbx_seq_one_letter_code
_entity_poly.pdbx_strand_id
1 'polypeptide(L)'
;MGTVELLVYRVRGISNGPPIRSAAWECERRVQYENEALMLQYWGLRGGRELAVCGTQRRIFRVLRYNYLTLQYLVQWVGHALDDATWVSQAEMLKCTSWPSLQTWTYPITEQMATT
;
A
#
# COMPACT_ATOMS: atom_id res chain seq x y z
N MET A 1 -10.00 -2.29 -14.90
CA MET A 1 -8.84 -2.37 -13.98
C MET A 1 -9.37 -2.79 -12.63
N GLY A 2 -9.20 -4.06 -12.26
CA GLY A 2 -9.84 -4.64 -11.08
C GLY A 2 -9.06 -4.35 -9.81
N THR A 3 -9.74 -3.88 -8.76
CA THR A 3 -9.17 -3.90 -7.40
C THR A 3 -9.35 -5.30 -6.84
N VAL A 4 -8.32 -5.87 -6.22
CA VAL A 4 -8.44 -7.16 -5.54
C VAL A 4 -9.14 -6.93 -4.20
N GLU A 5 -10.20 -7.69 -3.96
CA GLU A 5 -10.91 -7.73 -2.69
C GLU A 5 -10.64 -9.07 -2.01
N LEU A 6 -10.42 -9.02 -0.70
CA LEU A 6 -10.16 -10.18 0.15
C LEU A 6 -11.31 -10.31 1.14
N LEU A 7 -11.80 -11.53 1.33
CA LEU A 7 -12.74 -11.82 2.42
C LEU A 7 -11.96 -11.91 3.73
N VAL A 8 -12.09 -10.90 4.58
CA VAL A 8 -11.36 -10.78 5.85
C VAL A 8 -12.26 -11.20 7.00
N TYR A 9 -11.81 -12.18 7.77
CA TYR A 9 -12.44 -12.59 9.02
C TYR A 9 -11.75 -11.92 10.19
N ARG A 10 -12.54 -11.25 11.04
CA ARG A 10 -12.04 -10.55 12.23
C ARG A 10 -12.68 -11.13 13.47
N VAL A 11 -11.86 -11.25 14.51
CA VAL A 11 -12.28 -11.70 15.84
C VAL A 11 -11.90 -10.61 16.83
N ARG A 12 -12.91 -10.00 17.45
CA ARG A 12 -12.69 -8.98 18.49
C ARG A 12 -12.96 -9.60 19.85
N GLY A 13 -11.91 -9.66 20.67
CA GLY A 13 -12.04 -10.00 22.08
C GLY A 13 -12.76 -8.88 22.83
N ILE A 14 -13.70 -9.26 23.70
CA ILE A 14 -14.33 -8.37 24.68
C ILE A 14 -14.00 -8.92 26.06
N SER A 15 -13.72 -8.04 27.01
CA SER A 15 -13.22 -8.42 28.34
C SER A 15 -14.19 -9.30 29.13
N ASN A 16 -15.49 -9.18 28.89
CA ASN A 16 -16.54 -9.92 29.60
C ASN A 16 -17.58 -10.50 28.63
N GLY A 17 -17.18 -11.38 27.71
CA GLY A 17 -18.12 -12.08 26.84
C GLY A 17 -17.48 -12.90 25.72
N PRO A 18 -18.29 -13.62 24.93
CA PRO A 18 -17.78 -14.36 23.78
C PRO A 18 -17.22 -13.39 22.72
N PRO A 19 -16.17 -13.78 21.99
CA PRO A 19 -15.57 -12.92 20.98
C PRO A 19 -16.56 -12.66 19.83
N ILE A 20 -16.58 -11.41 19.36
CA ILE A 20 -17.40 -11.02 18.21
C ILE A 20 -16.66 -11.41 16.94
N ARG A 21 -17.33 -12.15 16.07
CA ARG A 21 -16.80 -12.55 14.75
C ARG A 21 -17.52 -11.77 13.66
N SER A 22 -16.75 -11.27 12.69
CA SER A 22 -17.29 -10.61 11.51
C SER A 22 -16.51 -11.03 10.27
N ALA A 23 -17.17 -11.01 9.11
CA ALA A 23 -16.54 -11.23 7.81
C ALA A 23 -16.97 -10.10 6.87
N ALA A 24 -16.02 -9.54 6.14
CA ALA A 24 -16.30 -8.49 5.15
C ALA A 24 -15.34 -8.60 3.97
N TRP A 25 -15.81 -8.21 2.79
CA TRP A 25 -14.94 -7.97 1.64
C TRP A 25 -14.23 -6.64 1.85
N GLU A 26 -12.90 -6.66 1.80
CA GLU A 26 -12.05 -5.48 1.99
C GLU A 26 -11.03 -5.39 0.86
N CYS A 27 -10.69 -4.17 0.45
CA CYS A 27 -9.68 -3.99 -0.59
C CYS A 27 -8.28 -4.38 -0.09
N GLU A 28 -7.50 -5.03 -0.95
CA GLU A 28 -6.15 -5.55 -0.64
C GLU A 28 -5.24 -4.50 0.02
N ARG A 29 -5.30 -3.25 -0.47
CA ARG A 29 -4.52 -2.12 0.09
C ARG A 29 -4.88 -1.84 1.54
N ARG A 30 -6.16 -1.92 1.92
CA ARG A 30 -6.61 -1.71 3.30
C ARG A 30 -6.10 -2.83 4.20
N VAL A 31 -6.19 -4.07 3.74
CA VAL A 31 -5.68 -5.24 4.49
C VAL A 31 -4.17 -5.09 4.73
N GLN A 32 -3.41 -4.68 3.71
CA GLN A 32 -1.97 -4.40 3.87
C GLN A 32 -1.69 -3.26 4.86
N TYR A 33 -2.48 -2.19 4.81
CA TYR A 33 -2.32 -1.06 5.73
C TYR A 33 -2.56 -1.47 7.19
N GLU A 34 -3.54 -2.33 7.44
CA GLU A 34 -3.88 -2.74 8.80
C GLU A 34 -2.96 -3.86 9.32
N ASN A 35 -2.57 -4.81 8.47
CA ASN A 35 -1.68 -5.90 8.85
C ASN A 35 -0.89 -6.42 7.64
N GLU A 36 0.21 -5.73 7.34
CA GLU A 36 1.12 -6.05 6.23
C GLU A 36 1.65 -7.49 6.32
N ALA A 37 2.11 -7.92 7.50
CA ALA A 37 2.67 -9.26 7.70
C ALA A 37 1.67 -10.38 7.38
N LEU A 38 0.42 -10.24 7.83
CA LEU A 38 -0.64 -11.20 7.53
C LEU A 38 -0.95 -11.26 6.03
N MET A 39 -0.97 -10.10 5.37
CA MET A 39 -1.23 -10.03 3.92
C MET A 39 -0.10 -10.69 3.12
N LEU A 40 1.16 -10.43 3.47
CA LEU A 40 2.32 -11.06 2.82
C LEU A 40 2.34 -12.58 3.05
N GLN A 41 2.00 -13.03 4.26
CA GLN A 41 1.86 -14.46 4.55
C GLN A 41 0.75 -15.09 3.68
N TYR A 42 -0.41 -14.44 3.57
CA TYR A 42 -1.54 -14.91 2.78
C TYR A 42 -1.17 -15.11 1.30
N TRP A 43 -0.41 -14.18 0.71
CA TRP A 43 0.08 -14.33 -0.67
C TRP A 43 1.22 -15.33 -0.80
N GLY A 44 2.15 -15.38 0.16
CA GLY A 44 3.22 -16.37 0.17
C GLY A 44 2.69 -17.80 0.11
N LEU A 45 1.62 -18.09 0.86
CA LEU A 45 0.93 -19.40 0.83
C LEU A 45 0.26 -19.73 -0.52
N ARG A 46 0.11 -18.75 -1.42
CA ARG A 46 -0.46 -18.92 -2.77
C ARG A 46 0.59 -18.83 -3.89
N GLY A 47 1.87 -18.88 -3.54
CA GLY A 47 2.98 -18.75 -4.48
C GLY A 47 3.24 -17.30 -4.92
N GLY A 48 2.69 -16.32 -4.21
CA GLY A 48 2.80 -14.90 -4.54
C GLY A 48 1.51 -14.32 -5.12
N ARG A 49 1.44 -12.99 -5.09
CA ARG A 49 0.24 -12.23 -5.48
C ARG A 49 -0.06 -12.33 -6.97
N GLU A 50 0.97 -12.32 -7.82
CA GLU A 50 0.82 -12.41 -9.28
C GLU A 50 0.23 -13.75 -9.73
N LEU A 51 0.68 -14.86 -9.14
CA LEU A 51 0.15 -16.19 -9.47
C LEU A 51 -1.32 -16.31 -9.06
N ALA A 52 -1.69 -15.73 -7.91
CA ALA A 52 -3.05 -15.82 -7.40
C ALA A 52 -4.07 -14.92 -8.12
N VAL A 53 -3.65 -13.74 -8.59
CA VAL A 53 -4.53 -12.74 -9.20
C VAL A 53 -4.53 -12.84 -10.74
N CYS A 54 -3.63 -13.65 -11.33
CA CYS A 54 -3.51 -13.85 -12.77
C CYS A 54 -3.43 -12.52 -13.55
N GLY A 55 -2.65 -11.58 -13.03
CA GLY A 55 -2.54 -10.22 -13.57
C GLY A 55 -1.24 -9.53 -13.20
N THR A 56 -0.67 -8.80 -14.17
CA THR A 56 0.58 -8.03 -14.01
C THR A 56 0.36 -6.61 -13.49
N GLN A 57 -0.90 -6.20 -13.30
CA GLN A 57 -1.20 -4.84 -12.90
C GLN A 57 -0.85 -4.64 -11.42
N ARG A 58 0.15 -3.79 -11.17
CA ARG A 58 0.60 -3.39 -9.84
C ARG A 58 0.09 -2.00 -9.48
N ARG A 59 -0.26 -1.80 -8.21
CA ARG A 59 -0.70 -0.51 -7.65
C ARG A 59 0.28 -0.09 -6.57
N ILE A 60 0.56 1.21 -6.49
CA ILE A 60 1.45 1.74 -5.46
C ILE A 60 0.74 1.68 -4.11
N PHE A 61 1.39 1.04 -3.12
CA PHE A 61 0.94 1.03 -1.74
C PHE A 61 1.35 2.32 -1.04
N ARG A 62 2.67 2.61 -1.02
CA ARG A 62 3.28 3.82 -0.47
C ARG A 62 4.57 4.19 -1.21
N VAL A 63 4.95 5.46 -1.12
CA VAL A 63 6.26 5.97 -1.55
C VAL A 63 7.22 5.86 -0.36
N LEU A 64 8.40 5.29 -0.60
CA LEU A 64 9.45 5.08 0.40
C LEU A 64 10.51 6.18 0.32
N ARG A 65 10.94 6.54 -0.90
CA ARG A 65 11.95 7.57 -1.14
C ARG A 65 11.70 8.32 -2.44
N TYR A 66 12.23 9.54 -2.51
CA TYR A 66 12.29 10.33 -3.73
C TYR A 66 13.76 10.64 -4.05
N ASN A 67 14.16 10.48 -5.30
CA ASN A 67 15.47 10.85 -5.80
C ASN A 67 15.32 12.08 -6.71
N TYR A 68 15.78 13.22 -6.24
CA TYR A 68 15.67 14.50 -6.97
C TYR A 68 16.62 14.61 -8.17
N LEU A 69 17.71 13.83 -8.19
CA LEU A 69 18.67 13.84 -9.32
C LEU A 69 18.09 13.08 -10.52
N THR A 70 17.37 11.99 -10.27
CA THR A 70 16.77 11.17 -11.33
C THR A 70 15.27 11.39 -11.51
N LEU A 71 14.64 12.21 -10.66
CA LEU A 71 13.19 12.45 -10.63
C LEU A 71 12.37 11.15 -10.50
N GLN A 72 12.86 10.21 -9.70
CA GLN A 72 12.26 8.90 -9.49
C GLN A 72 11.80 8.70 -8.05
N TYR A 73 10.83 7.80 -7.87
CA TYR A 73 10.26 7.42 -6.58
C TYR A 73 10.50 5.95 -6.31
N LEU A 74 11.07 5.62 -5.15
CA LEU A 74 11.12 4.24 -4.67
C LEU A 74 9.75 3.93 -4.07
N VAL A 75 9.02 2.98 -4.63
CA VAL A 75 7.65 2.64 -4.22
C VAL A 75 7.55 1.20 -3.76
N GLN A 76 6.72 1.00 -2.75
CA GLN A 76 6.24 -0.33 -2.40
C GLN A 76 4.94 -0.62 -3.14
N TRP A 77 4.78 -1.85 -3.61
CA TRP A 77 3.60 -2.31 -4.34
C TRP A 77 2.57 -2.95 -3.40
N VAL A 78 1.29 -2.82 -3.75
CA VAL A 78 0.20 -3.53 -3.05
C VAL A 78 0.38 -5.04 -3.28
N GLY A 79 0.40 -5.81 -2.20
CA GLY A 79 0.62 -7.26 -2.28
C GLY A 79 2.07 -7.71 -2.10
N HIS A 80 3.01 -6.75 -1.96
CA HIS A 80 4.45 -7.01 -2.04
C HIS A 80 5.22 -6.50 -0.82
N ALA A 81 6.33 -7.19 -0.51
CA ALA A 81 7.19 -6.84 0.59
C ALA A 81 7.98 -5.55 0.29
N LEU A 82 8.59 -4.97 1.32
CA LEU A 82 9.48 -3.82 1.17
C LEU A 82 10.71 -4.14 0.30
N ASP A 83 11.19 -5.38 0.35
CA ASP A 83 12.35 -5.83 -0.43
C ASP A 83 12.06 -5.89 -1.94
N ASP A 84 10.78 -5.95 -2.32
CA ASP A 84 10.31 -5.89 -3.71
C ASP A 84 10.11 -4.44 -4.21
N ALA A 85 10.50 -3.43 -3.42
CA ALA A 85 10.34 -2.04 -3.80
C ALA A 85 11.16 -1.69 -5.05
N THR A 86 10.58 -0.89 -5.93
CA THR A 86 11.23 -0.50 -7.20
C THR A 86 11.18 1.00 -7.39
N TRP A 87 12.21 1.55 -8.05
CA TRP A 87 12.18 2.92 -8.53
C TRP A 87 11.24 3.05 -9.72
N VAL A 88 10.37 4.05 -9.69
CA VAL A 88 9.45 4.39 -10.78
C VAL A 88 9.59 5.87 -11.15
N SER A 89 9.45 6.17 -12.43
CA SER A 89 9.38 7.55 -12.91
C SER A 89 8.09 8.25 -12.46
N GLN A 90 8.09 9.58 -12.50
CA GLN A 90 6.86 10.36 -12.27
C GLN A 90 5.72 9.96 -13.24
N ALA A 91 6.04 9.64 -14.50
CA ALA A 91 5.05 9.20 -15.48
C ALA A 91 4.43 7.83 -15.14
N GLU A 92 5.23 6.89 -14.64
CA GLU A 92 4.74 5.58 -14.19
C GLU A 92 3.93 5.69 -12.89
N MET A 93 4.34 6.57 -11.98
CA MET A 93 3.58 6.85 -10.76
C MET A 93 2.13 7.19 -11.12
N LEU A 94 1.91 8.13 -12.05
CA LEU A 94 0.57 8.55 -12.47
C LEU A 94 -0.29 7.41 -13.04
N LYS A 95 0.32 6.41 -13.69
CA LYS A 95 -0.38 5.22 -14.21
C LYS A 95 -0.76 4.24 -13.10
N CYS A 96 0.05 4.16 -12.05
CA CYS A 96 -0.10 3.19 -10.97
C CYS A 96 -0.85 3.74 -9.73
N THR A 97 -1.13 5.05 -9.68
CA THR A 97 -1.86 5.73 -8.60
C THR A 97 -3.32 6.02 -8.94
N SER A 98 -4.07 5.09 -9.55
CA SER A 98 -5.50 5.32 -9.84
C SER A 98 -6.32 5.60 -8.54
N TRP A 99 -6.44 6.91 -8.23
CA TRP A 99 -7.35 7.75 -7.43
C TRP A 99 -7.96 7.28 -6.09
N PRO A 100 -8.08 8.17 -5.06
CA PRO A 100 -7.22 9.28 -4.67
C PRO A 100 -6.56 9.03 -3.29
N SER A 101 -5.24 9.14 -3.20
CA SER A 101 -4.50 9.42 -1.95
C SER A 101 -3.00 9.47 -2.24
N LEU A 102 -2.61 10.40 -3.11
CA LEU A 102 -1.40 11.16 -2.86
C LEU A 102 -1.87 12.45 -2.19
N GLN A 103 -2.24 12.37 -0.90
CA GLN A 103 -1.98 13.53 -0.04
C GLN A 103 -0.45 13.59 0.03
N THR A 104 0.15 14.26 -0.96
CA THR A 104 1.49 14.76 -0.83
C THR A 104 1.49 15.61 0.44
N TRP A 105 2.05 15.07 1.52
CA TRP A 105 2.52 15.88 2.62
C TRP A 105 3.67 16.72 2.05
N THR A 106 3.32 17.81 1.37
CA THR A 106 4.26 18.89 1.12
C THR A 106 4.51 19.52 2.47
N TYR A 107 5.66 19.21 3.07
CA TYR A 107 6.17 19.98 4.20
C TYR A 107 6.17 21.47 3.79
N PRO A 108 5.66 22.39 4.63
CA PRO A 108 5.82 23.80 4.35
C PRO A 108 7.31 24.12 4.38
N ILE A 109 7.84 24.54 3.23
CA ILE A 109 9.17 25.16 3.15
C ILE A 109 9.13 26.35 4.11
N THR A 110 9.89 26.29 5.18
CA THR A 110 10.06 27.41 6.10
C THR A 110 11.06 28.36 5.45
N GLU A 111 10.59 29.25 4.58
CA GLU A 111 11.36 30.43 4.22
C GLU A 111 11.30 31.41 5.40
N GLN A 112 12.32 31.35 6.26
CA GLN A 112 12.64 32.49 7.12
C GLN A 112 13.43 33.48 6.26
N MET A 113 12.75 34.53 5.78
CA MET A 113 13.44 35.73 5.33
C MET A 113 14.03 36.42 6.56
N ALA A 114 15.35 36.39 6.67
CA ALA A 114 16.09 37.26 7.56
C ALA A 114 16.00 38.70 7.03
N THR A 115 15.51 39.62 7.85
CA THR A 115 15.64 41.06 7.63
C THR A 115 16.74 41.61 8.53
N THR A 116 17.69 42.30 7.91
CA THR A 116 18.53 43.35 8.51
C THR A 116 18.68 44.47 7.51
#